data_AF-A0A661J9T3-F1
#
_entry.id   AF-A0A661J9T3-F1
#
_cell.length_a   1.000
_cell.length_b   1.000
_cell.length_c   1.000
_cell.angle_alpha   90.00
_cell.angle_beta   90.00
_cell.angle_gamma   90.00
#
_symmetry.space_group_name_H-M   'P 1'
#
loop_
_entity.id
_entity.type
_entity.pdbx_description
1 polymer ?
#
loop_
_entity_poly.entity_id
_entity_poly.type
_entity_poly.pdbx_seq_one_letter_code
_entity_poly.pdbx_strand_id
1 'polypeptide(L)'
;MTEPIHFLHPSLWERLSELDPEEVCRRALVGFEGGAYRVSFLRELYAVDPQGRTFLPVQGGPEPSPELEVAVINYLIGAKEIPPRGRWVLPKDLKGGRGFSASHTFPVEPILERYGHDPEGFLRKGASLGAEREAFGDASLKFLALPRIPLLFVLWRG
;
A
#
# COMPACT_ATOMS: atom_id res chain seq x y z
N MET A 1 1.56 -28.28 7.71
CA MET A 1 2.38 -27.18 7.20
C MET A 1 1.85 -26.86 5.82
N THR A 2 0.98 -25.86 5.70
CA THR A 2 0.37 -25.47 4.43
C THR A 2 1.43 -24.73 3.62
N GLU A 3 1.74 -25.18 2.40
CA GLU A 3 2.63 -24.43 1.51
C GLU A 3 2.12 -23.00 1.31
N PRO A 4 3.00 -21.99 1.13
CA PRO A 4 2.54 -20.64 0.83
C PRO A 4 1.85 -20.66 -0.54
N ILE A 5 0.54 -20.40 -0.57
CA ILE A 5 -0.29 -20.37 -1.79
C ILE A 5 0.03 -19.15 -2.68
N HIS A 6 0.92 -18.27 -2.23
CA HIS A 6 1.25 -17.02 -2.90
C HIS A 6 2.65 -17.07 -3.49
N PHE A 7 2.74 -17.63 -4.71
CA PHE A 7 3.95 -17.55 -5.53
C PHE A 7 3.87 -16.30 -6.42
N LEU A 8 4.91 -15.47 -6.37
CA LEU A 8 5.09 -14.39 -7.32
C LEU A 8 5.39 -14.99 -8.70
N HIS A 9 4.46 -14.84 -9.65
CA HIS A 9 4.67 -15.36 -10.99
C HIS A 9 5.87 -14.66 -11.66
N PRO A 10 6.85 -15.39 -12.24
CA PRO A 10 8.08 -14.83 -12.80
C PRO A 10 7.86 -13.71 -13.82
N SER A 11 6.73 -13.75 -14.52
CA SER A 11 6.37 -12.72 -15.50
C SER A 11 6.22 -11.32 -14.89
N LEU A 12 5.99 -11.16 -13.59
CA LEU A 12 5.96 -9.84 -12.96
C LEU A 12 7.36 -9.21 -12.93
N TRP A 13 8.39 -9.99 -12.62
CA TRP A 13 9.78 -9.54 -12.67
C TRP A 13 10.21 -9.24 -14.10
N GLU A 14 9.88 -10.12 -15.04
CA GLU A 14 10.19 -9.93 -16.47
C GLU A 14 9.57 -8.63 -16.98
N ARG A 15 8.26 -8.45 -16.75
CA ARG A 15 7.57 -7.22 -17.13
C ARG A 15 8.14 -5.97 -16.49
N LEU A 16 8.58 -6.02 -15.23
CA LEU A 16 9.20 -4.85 -14.59
C LEU A 16 10.60 -4.57 -15.16
N SER A 17 11.37 -5.62 -15.47
CA SER A 17 12.72 -5.51 -16.03
C SER A 17 12.78 -4.95 -17.45
N GLU A 18 11.69 -5.08 -18.21
CA GLU A 18 11.55 -4.55 -19.58
C GLU A 18 11.16 -3.06 -19.62
N LEU A 19 10.78 -2.47 -18.49
CA LEU A 19 10.36 -1.08 -18.42
C LEU A 19 11.55 -0.12 -18.26
N ASP A 20 11.42 1.07 -18.83
CA ASP A 20 12.34 2.18 -18.61
C ASP A 20 12.24 2.68 -17.15
N PRO A 21 13.33 2.62 -16.36
CA PRO A 21 13.33 3.07 -14.98
C PRO A 21 12.95 4.52 -14.79
N GLU A 22 13.32 5.43 -15.71
CA GLU A 22 12.98 6.84 -15.59
C GLU A 22 11.47 7.06 -15.70
N GLU A 23 10.84 6.39 -16.66
CA GLU A 23 9.40 6.44 -16.86
C GLU A 23 8.64 5.84 -15.66
N VAL A 24 9.11 4.71 -15.13
CA VAL A 24 8.54 4.09 -13.93
C VAL A 24 8.65 5.04 -12.73
N CYS A 25 9.82 5.64 -12.49
CA CYS A 25 10.02 6.59 -11.40
C CYS A 25 9.06 7.77 -11.47
N ARG A 26 8.94 8.37 -12.65
CA ARG A 26 8.05 9.50 -12.92
C ARG A 26 6.58 9.16 -12.66
N ARG A 27 6.07 8.07 -13.26
CA ARG A 27 4.67 7.69 -13.13
C ARG A 27 4.32 7.08 -11.78
N ALA A 28 5.28 6.49 -11.06
CA ALA A 28 5.05 5.87 -9.75
C ALA A 28 5.46 6.74 -8.56
N LEU A 29 6.10 7.90 -8.78
CA LEU A 29 6.67 8.77 -7.73
C LEU A 29 7.63 8.00 -6.80
N VAL A 30 8.58 7.31 -7.41
CA VAL A 30 9.62 6.53 -6.72
C VAL A 30 11.00 6.94 -7.22
N GLY A 31 12.05 6.56 -6.49
CA GLY A 31 13.43 6.73 -6.94
C GLY A 31 13.99 5.46 -7.59
N PHE A 32 15.12 5.58 -8.28
CA PHE A 32 15.91 4.45 -8.77
C PHE A 32 17.39 4.69 -8.46
N GLU A 33 18.02 3.76 -7.75
CA GLU A 33 19.41 3.89 -7.30
C GLU A 33 20.05 2.52 -7.17
N GLY A 34 21.23 2.35 -7.78
CA GLY A 34 22.00 1.11 -7.69
C GLY A 34 21.31 -0.09 -8.34
N GLY A 35 20.51 0.13 -9.40
CA GLY A 35 19.77 -0.91 -10.10
C GLY A 35 18.42 -1.28 -9.48
N ALA A 36 18.01 -0.62 -8.38
CA ALA A 36 16.77 -0.92 -7.67
C ALA A 36 15.85 0.31 -7.54
N TYR A 37 14.54 0.08 -7.63
CA TYR A 37 13.52 1.08 -7.30
C TYR A 37 13.44 1.27 -5.78
N ARG A 38 13.33 2.52 -5.33
CA ARG A 38 13.15 2.92 -3.93
C ARG A 38 11.68 3.25 -3.71
N VAL A 39 10.94 2.31 -3.12
CA VAL A 39 9.49 2.40 -2.97
C VAL A 39 9.13 2.50 -1.50
N SER A 40 8.37 3.53 -1.14
CA SER A 40 7.79 3.66 0.20
C SER A 40 6.45 2.92 0.27
N PHE A 41 6.31 2.01 1.24
CA PHE A 41 5.04 1.40 1.60
C PHE A 41 4.73 1.67 3.08
N LEU A 42 3.64 2.39 3.37
CA LEU A 42 3.26 2.80 4.74
C LEU A 42 4.45 3.39 5.56
N ARG A 43 5.30 4.18 4.88
CA ARG A 43 6.53 4.83 5.39
C ARG A 43 7.77 3.94 5.51
N GLU A 44 7.64 2.63 5.33
CA GLU A 44 8.78 1.73 5.22
C GLU A 44 9.37 1.81 3.82
N LEU A 45 10.70 1.96 3.72
CA LEU A 45 11.39 2.07 2.45
C LEU A 45 11.95 0.73 2.01
N TYR A 46 11.61 0.32 0.79
CA TYR A 46 12.07 -0.92 0.18
C TYR A 46 12.86 -0.68 -1.10
N ALA A 47 13.78 -1.60 -1.39
CA ALA A 47 14.53 -1.72 -2.64
C ALA A 47 13.93 -2.86 -3.47
N VAL A 48 13.56 -2.56 -4.71
CA VAL A 48 13.05 -3.54 -5.69
C VAL A 48 14.03 -3.61 -6.85
N ASP A 49 14.85 -4.66 -6.91
CA ASP A 49 15.76 -4.92 -8.02
C ASP A 49 15.10 -5.87 -9.02
N PRO A 50 14.69 -5.38 -10.21
CA PRO A 50 14.05 -6.22 -11.21
C PRO A 50 14.99 -7.22 -11.89
N GLN A 51 16.30 -6.94 -11.96
CA GLN A 51 17.29 -7.82 -12.61
C GLN A 51 17.70 -8.94 -11.66
N GLY A 52 18.02 -8.59 -10.41
CA GLY A 52 18.33 -9.54 -9.34
C GLY A 52 17.10 -10.25 -8.77
N ARG A 53 15.88 -9.78 -9.12
CA ARG A 53 14.59 -10.28 -8.61
C ARG A 53 14.53 -10.28 -7.09
N THR A 54 14.94 -9.17 -6.48
CA THR A 54 14.96 -9.01 -5.03
C THR A 54 14.03 -7.89 -4.58
N PHE A 55 13.39 -8.11 -3.43
CA PHE A 55 12.58 -7.12 -2.75
C PHE A 55 12.98 -7.11 -1.28
N LEU A 56 13.67 -6.06 -0.84
CA LEU A 56 14.32 -6.01 0.47
C LEU A 56 14.07 -4.68 1.19
N PRO A 57 13.98 -4.68 2.53
CA PRO A 57 13.89 -3.45 3.30
C PRO A 57 15.23 -2.68 3.26
N VAL A 58 15.17 -1.34 3.16
CA VAL A 58 16.37 -0.48 3.10
C VAL A 58 16.92 -0.13 4.49
N GLN A 59 16.07 -0.08 5.52
CA GLN A 59 16.42 0.41 6.86
C GLN A 59 16.16 -0.59 8.00
N GLY A 60 16.33 -1.90 7.73
CA GLY A 60 16.01 -2.93 8.74
C GLY A 60 14.51 -2.97 9.09
N GLY A 61 13.67 -2.46 8.20
CA GLY A 61 12.22 -2.58 8.26
C GLY A 61 11.78 -4.05 8.11
N PRO A 62 10.47 -4.32 8.20
CA PRO A 62 9.97 -5.68 8.15
C PRO A 62 10.24 -6.33 6.80
N GLU A 63 10.63 -7.60 6.83
CA GLU A 63 10.75 -8.42 5.63
C GLU A 63 9.42 -8.41 4.86
N PRO A 64 9.43 -8.17 3.54
CA PRO A 64 8.22 -8.09 2.77
C PRO A 64 7.55 -9.45 2.66
N SER A 65 6.22 -9.46 2.81
CA SER A 65 5.43 -10.65 2.49
C SER A 65 5.30 -10.83 0.97
N PRO A 66 5.03 -12.05 0.48
CA PRO A 66 4.78 -12.29 -0.94
C PRO A 66 3.62 -11.44 -1.50
N GLU A 67 2.59 -11.15 -0.70
CA GLU A 67 1.47 -10.32 -1.09
C GLU A 67 1.88 -8.85 -1.26
N LEU A 68 2.74 -8.36 -0.36
CA LEU A 68 3.31 -7.01 -0.48
C LEU A 68 4.19 -6.91 -1.72
N GLU A 69 4.99 -7.94 -2.00
CA GLU A 69 5.83 -8.03 -3.20
C GLU A 69 4.98 -7.95 -4.49
N VAL A 70 3.93 -8.77 -4.58
CA VAL A 70 2.96 -8.73 -5.68
C VAL A 70 2.34 -7.33 -5.80
N ALA A 71 1.94 -6.71 -4.69
CA ALA A 71 1.29 -5.41 -4.70
C ALA A 71 2.24 -4.29 -5.18
N VAL A 72 3.48 -4.27 -4.68
CA VAL A 72 4.49 -3.24 -5.01
C VAL A 72 4.97 -3.40 -6.45
N ILE A 73 5.24 -4.62 -6.92
CA ILE A 73 5.66 -4.84 -8.31
C ILE A 73 4.53 -4.46 -9.28
N ASN A 74 3.28 -4.85 -9.00
CA ASN A 74 2.15 -4.41 -9.83
C ASN A 74 1.94 -2.89 -9.78
N TYR A 75 2.23 -2.23 -8.65
CA TYR A 75 2.24 -0.78 -8.58
C TYR A 75 3.31 -0.18 -9.50
N LEU A 76 4.55 -0.66 -9.44
CA LEU A 76 5.63 -0.20 -10.33
C LEU A 76 5.28 -0.44 -11.81
N ILE A 77 4.67 -1.57 -12.16
CA ILE A 77 4.22 -1.88 -13.52
C ILE A 77 3.03 -1.03 -13.94
N GLY A 78 2.09 -0.74 -13.04
CA GLY A 78 0.76 -0.22 -13.39
C GLY A 78 0.49 1.25 -13.05
N ALA A 79 1.32 1.90 -12.23
CA ALA A 79 1.11 3.26 -11.80
C ALA A 79 1.02 4.23 -12.99
N LYS A 80 0.21 5.27 -12.86
CA LYS A 80 0.03 6.29 -13.89
C LYS A 80 0.29 7.64 -13.29
N GLU A 81 0.85 8.54 -14.10
CA GLU A 81 1.01 9.94 -13.75
C GLU A 81 -0.33 10.68 -13.85
N ILE A 82 -1.27 10.27 -13.02
CA ILE A 82 -2.61 10.86 -12.94
C ILE A 82 -2.86 11.14 -11.46
N PRO A 83 -3.20 12.39 -11.09
CA PRO A 83 -3.56 12.70 -9.71
C PRO A 83 -4.86 11.99 -9.31
N PRO A 84 -5.01 11.57 -8.04
CA PRO A 84 -6.30 11.10 -7.54
C PRO A 84 -7.39 12.15 -7.77
N ARG A 85 -8.58 11.72 -8.20
CA ARG A 85 -9.73 12.61 -8.43
C ARG A 85 -10.29 13.25 -7.15
N GLY A 86 -9.81 12.84 -5.97
CA GLY A 86 -10.37 13.25 -4.68
C GLY A 86 -11.72 12.61 -4.34
N ARG A 87 -12.12 11.56 -5.08
CA ARG A 87 -13.34 10.79 -4.81
C ARG A 87 -12.97 9.45 -4.18
N TRP A 88 -13.38 9.25 -2.94
CA TRP A 88 -13.26 7.97 -2.25
C TRP A 88 -14.19 6.92 -2.85
N VAL A 89 -13.71 5.68 -2.88
CA VAL A 89 -14.46 4.50 -3.32
C VAL A 89 -14.25 3.40 -2.31
N LEU A 90 -15.24 2.53 -2.12
CA LEU A 90 -15.07 1.36 -1.26
C LEU A 90 -14.24 0.30 -1.99
N PRO A 91 -13.51 -0.58 -1.27
CA PRO A 91 -12.75 -1.66 -1.90
C PRO A 91 -13.59 -2.50 -2.87
N LYS A 92 -14.86 -2.77 -2.53
CA LYS A 92 -15.80 -3.52 -3.38
C LYS A 92 -16.17 -2.82 -4.69
N ASP A 93 -16.00 -1.51 -4.79
CA ASP A 93 -16.35 -0.72 -5.98
C ASP A 93 -15.20 -0.64 -6.98
N LEU A 94 -14.01 -1.12 -6.61
CA LEU A 94 -12.89 -1.29 -7.53
C LEU A 94 -13.15 -2.45 -8.50
N LYS A 95 -12.53 -2.39 -9.69
CA LYS A 95 -12.61 -3.49 -10.67
C LYS A 95 -12.05 -4.77 -10.04
N GLY A 96 -12.89 -5.81 -9.97
CA GLY A 96 -12.55 -7.08 -9.29
C GLY A 96 -12.69 -7.05 -7.76
N GLY A 97 -12.98 -5.89 -7.16
CA GLY A 97 -13.01 -5.70 -5.72
C GLY A 97 -14.14 -6.42 -5.00
N ARG A 98 -15.30 -6.63 -5.63
CA ARG A 98 -16.43 -7.34 -5.01
C ARG A 98 -16.06 -8.76 -4.55
N GLY A 99 -15.35 -9.51 -5.38
CA GLY A 99 -14.91 -10.87 -5.04
C GLY A 99 -13.90 -10.85 -3.89
N PHE A 100 -12.94 -9.92 -3.94
CA PHE A 100 -11.96 -9.76 -2.86
C PHE A 100 -12.62 -9.43 -1.53
N SER A 101 -13.46 -8.39 -1.47
CA SER A 101 -14.14 -7.96 -0.25
C SER A 101 -15.15 -8.98 0.30
N ALA A 102 -15.64 -9.91 -0.52
CA ALA A 102 -16.52 -10.98 -0.05
C ALA A 102 -15.77 -12.10 0.69
N SER A 103 -14.49 -12.33 0.36
CA SER A 103 -13.67 -13.40 0.93
C SER A 103 -12.61 -12.91 1.90
N HIS A 104 -12.39 -11.59 1.99
CA HIS A 104 -11.33 -10.99 2.80
C HIS A 104 -11.91 -9.86 3.66
N THR A 105 -12.29 -10.22 4.89
CA THR A 105 -12.69 -9.23 5.91
C THR A 105 -11.44 -8.53 6.44
N PHE A 106 -11.51 -7.20 6.55
CA PHE A 106 -10.42 -6.44 7.17
C PHE A 106 -10.44 -6.65 8.69
N PRO A 107 -9.29 -6.96 9.32
CA PRO A 107 -9.20 -7.20 10.77
C PRO A 107 -9.23 -5.87 11.53
N VAL A 108 -10.40 -5.24 11.62
CA VAL A 108 -10.58 -3.92 12.23
C VAL A 108 -10.94 -4.00 13.71
N GLU A 109 -11.28 -5.18 14.22
CA GLU A 109 -11.73 -5.41 15.59
C GLU A 109 -10.72 -4.89 16.62
N PRO A 110 -9.40 -5.15 16.52
CA PRO A 110 -8.43 -4.62 17.49
C PRO A 110 -8.33 -3.08 17.49
N ILE A 111 -8.62 -2.45 16.33
CA ILE A 111 -8.66 -0.99 16.21
C ILE A 111 -9.90 -0.46 16.93
N LEU A 112 -11.05 -1.11 16.75
CA LEU A 112 -12.31 -0.74 17.39
C LEU A 112 -12.29 -0.97 18.90
N GLU A 113 -11.73 -2.08 19.37
CA GLU A 113 -11.55 -2.35 20.81
C GLU A 113 -10.72 -1.26 21.49
N ARG A 114 -9.68 -0.78 20.80
CA ARG A 114 -8.77 0.24 21.34
C ARG A 114 -9.33 1.65 21.25
N TYR A 115 -10.01 1.99 20.15
CA TYR A 115 -10.31 3.37 19.81
C TYR A 115 -11.80 3.68 19.58
N GLY A 116 -12.69 2.68 19.63
CA GLY A 116 -14.12 2.84 19.35
C GLY A 116 -14.81 3.93 20.19
N HIS A 117 -14.31 4.16 21.41
CA HIS A 117 -14.78 5.23 22.30
C HIS A 117 -13.79 6.41 22.43
N ASP A 118 -12.60 6.34 21.82
CA ASP A 118 -11.53 7.34 21.86
C ASP A 118 -11.05 7.78 20.46
N PRO A 119 -11.83 8.58 19.72
CA PRO A 119 -11.45 9.14 18.43
C PRO A 119 -10.24 10.08 18.52
N GLU A 120 -10.05 10.77 19.64
CA GLU A 120 -8.87 11.63 19.82
C GLU A 120 -7.60 10.78 19.94
N GLY A 121 -7.66 9.64 20.64
CA GLY A 121 -6.60 8.64 20.64
C GLY A 121 -6.34 8.04 19.26
N PHE A 122 -7.41 7.74 18.50
CA PHE A 122 -7.31 7.29 17.11
C PHE A 122 -6.55 8.31 16.25
N LEU A 123 -6.96 9.58 16.31
CA LEU A 123 -6.34 10.68 15.56
C LEU A 123 -4.88 10.89 15.95
N ARG A 124 -4.57 10.95 17.26
CA ARG A 124 -3.20 11.10 17.75
C ARG A 124 -2.30 9.94 17.30
N LYS A 125 -2.79 8.70 17.40
CA LYS A 125 -2.00 7.54 16.96
C LYS A 125 -1.78 7.58 15.45
N GLY A 126 -2.83 7.86 14.69
CA GLY A 126 -2.76 8.03 13.23
C GLY A 126 -1.72 9.06 12.81
N ALA A 127 -1.78 10.26 13.39
CA ALA A 127 -0.83 11.33 13.12
C ALA A 127 0.62 10.91 13.45
N SER A 128 0.86 10.20 14.56
CA SER A 128 2.19 9.65 14.89
C SER A 128 2.69 8.64 13.85
N LEU A 129 1.76 7.97 13.16
CA LEU A 129 2.03 7.06 12.06
C LEU A 129 2.08 7.77 10.69
N GLY A 130 1.97 9.10 10.65
CA GLY A 130 2.08 9.90 9.44
C GLY A 130 0.79 10.02 8.64
N ALA A 131 -0.37 9.69 9.22
CA ALA A 131 -1.64 10.01 8.60
C ALA A 131 -1.99 11.50 8.73
N GLU A 132 -2.69 11.99 7.73
CA GLU A 132 -3.36 13.28 7.76
C GLU A 132 -4.79 13.12 8.28
N ARG A 133 -5.27 14.07 9.08
CA ARG A 133 -6.66 14.09 9.51
C ARG A 133 -7.57 14.49 8.36
N GLU A 134 -8.71 13.82 8.24
CA GLU A 134 -9.77 14.13 7.29
C GLU A 134 -11.08 14.48 8.02
N ALA A 135 -12.08 14.95 7.28
CA ALA A 135 -13.37 15.41 7.80
C ALA A 135 -14.53 14.44 7.46
N PHE A 136 -14.32 13.15 7.69
CA PHE A 136 -15.35 12.09 7.59
C PHE A 136 -15.61 11.43 8.96
N GLY A 137 -16.87 11.03 9.20
CA GLY A 137 -17.29 10.37 10.44
C GLY A 137 -17.03 11.22 11.69
N ASP A 138 -16.86 10.57 12.83
CA ASP A 138 -16.44 11.22 14.09
C ASP A 138 -14.93 11.48 14.11
N ALA A 139 -14.15 10.60 13.48
CA ALA A 139 -12.75 10.82 13.18
C ALA A 139 -12.31 10.06 11.92
N SER A 140 -11.40 10.65 11.15
CA SER A 140 -10.83 9.98 9.98
C SER A 140 -9.38 10.33 9.73
N LEU A 141 -8.69 9.38 9.12
CA LEU A 141 -7.26 9.41 8.84
C LEU A 141 -7.01 8.98 7.39
N LYS A 142 -6.21 9.78 6.68
CA LYS A 142 -5.68 9.45 5.36
C LYS A 142 -4.23 9.03 5.46
N PHE A 143 -3.93 7.84 4.94
CA PHE A 143 -2.57 7.34 4.74
C PHE A 143 -2.25 7.27 3.25
N LEU A 144 -0.97 7.42 2.89
CA LEU A 144 -0.47 6.97 1.59
C LEU A 144 0.14 5.59 1.78
N ALA A 145 -0.58 4.54 1.34
CA ALA A 145 -0.05 3.18 1.38
C ALA A 145 1.12 3.03 0.40
N LEU A 146 0.95 3.60 -0.79
CA LEU A 146 1.98 3.83 -1.80
C LEU A 146 1.89 5.30 -2.23
N PRO A 147 2.90 5.87 -2.90
CA PRO A 147 2.94 7.31 -3.22
C PRO A 147 1.69 7.85 -3.91
N ARG A 148 0.98 7.02 -4.70
CA ARG A 148 -0.27 7.41 -5.40
C ARG A 148 -1.53 6.68 -4.91
N ILE A 149 -1.44 5.90 -3.83
CA ILE A 149 -2.57 5.09 -3.32
C ILE A 149 -2.96 5.60 -1.94
N PRO A 150 -3.85 6.61 -1.87
CA PRO A 150 -4.39 7.09 -0.62
C PRO A 150 -5.42 6.08 -0.06
N LEU A 151 -5.34 5.83 1.23
CA LEU A 151 -6.30 5.03 1.99
C LEU A 151 -6.96 5.93 3.04
N LEU A 152 -8.29 5.82 3.15
CA LEU A 152 -9.08 6.52 4.16
C LEU A 152 -9.60 5.52 5.19
N PHE A 153 -9.30 5.77 6.46
CA PHE A 153 -9.89 5.08 7.60
C PHE A 153 -10.88 6.04 8.26
N VAL A 154 -12.13 5.59 8.43
CA VAL A 154 -13.19 6.37 9.07
C VAL A 154 -13.68 5.62 10.29
N LEU A 155 -13.60 6.28 11.44
CA LEU A 155 -14.15 5.82 12.70
C LEU A 155 -15.50 6.52 12.91
N TRP A 156 -16.54 5.71 13.07
CA TRP A 156 -17.86 6.16 13.49
C TRP A 156 -18.05 5.73 14.94
N ARG A 157 -18.41 6.68 15.80
CA ARG A 157 -18.95 6.39 17.12
C ARG A 157 -20.37 5.87 16.91
N GLY A 158 -20.68 4.75 17.56
CA GLY A 158 -22.03 4.19 17.58
C GLY A 158 -23.04 5.13 18.22
#